data_AF-A0A6N7LVQ8-F1
#
_entry.id   AF-A0A6N7LVQ8-F1
#
_cell.length_a   1.000
_cell.length_b   1.000
_cell.length_c   1.000
_cell.angle_alpha   90.00
_cell.angle_beta   90.00
_cell.angle_gamma   90.00
#
_symmetry.space_group_name_H-M   'P 1'
#
loop_
_entity.id
_entity.type
_entity.pdbx_description
1 polymer ?
#
loop_
_entity_poly.entity_id
_entity_poly.type
_entity_poly.pdbx_seq_one_letter_code
_entity_poly.pdbx_strand_id
1 'polypeptide(L)'
;MSSSELISALRDAHKAHLCQQLQNQDHWQAIMAQASACLGDTPLGKLVDSDSLCQVVEQWVLEANSAQGLQDVIVQTTEAVLKAAENDDATVGELLSEAHFEAVLEKSLQLKSLREKAIHAGLNHPLVSEMVSEMLYTGIKNFLLEENALAKLPGVSSVMKMGRKSVVGKAMGGMEESIRGYLQKNIRETLKTGEQWLNKQLTNERIEQLARDGYRRVAPLKPANYLSQIPNGTVKDLVEQGCQIGDESARLDYTRRLISVGIRAAVDALSEKTLADVLAGMQISEEKIREFTVPALAKGASVLVEQGVLEPFISWSLDDFYESEACRKIINN
;
A
#
# COMPACT_ATOMS: atom_id res chain seq x y z
N MET A 1 -4.49 48.41 -43.45
CA MET A 1 -3.75 47.67 -42.40
C MET A 1 -2.49 47.13 -43.03
N SER A 2 -1.34 47.30 -42.38
CA SER A 2 -0.12 46.61 -42.78
C SER A 2 -0.24 45.10 -42.53
N SER A 3 0.54 44.27 -43.23
CA SER A 3 0.55 42.83 -42.99
C SER A 3 0.92 42.47 -41.55
N SER A 4 1.74 43.29 -40.89
CA SER A 4 2.07 43.16 -39.46
C SER A 4 0.87 43.44 -38.55
N GLU A 5 0.05 44.44 -38.86
CA GLU A 5 -1.18 44.74 -38.12
C GLU A 5 -2.23 43.64 -38.30
N LEU A 6 -2.31 43.07 -39.50
CA LEU A 6 -3.22 41.95 -39.77
C LEU A 6 -2.81 40.67 -39.03
N ILE A 7 -1.50 40.35 -38.97
CA ILE A 7 -0.98 39.22 -38.19
C ILE A 7 -1.33 39.38 -36.70
N SER A 8 -1.09 40.57 -36.13
CA SER A 8 -1.42 40.82 -34.72
C SER A 8 -2.92 40.70 -34.47
N ALA A 9 -3.75 41.29 -35.32
CA ALA A 9 -5.21 41.21 -35.18
C ALA A 9 -5.75 39.77 -35.29
N LEU A 10 -5.21 38.96 -36.20
CA LEU A 10 -5.58 37.54 -36.32
C LEU A 10 -5.15 36.73 -35.11
N ARG A 11 -3.93 36.97 -34.60
CA ARG A 11 -3.45 36.32 -33.38
C ARG A 11 -4.34 36.65 -32.18
N ASP A 12 -4.68 37.91 -31.99
CA ASP A 12 -5.51 38.36 -30.87
C ASP A 12 -6.92 37.77 -30.96
N ALA A 13 -7.50 37.73 -32.17
CA ALA A 13 -8.78 37.09 -32.43
C ALA A 13 -8.73 35.56 -32.17
N HIS A 14 -7.66 34.89 -32.59
CA HIS A 14 -7.48 33.45 -32.38
C HIS A 14 -7.29 33.13 -30.89
N LYS A 15 -6.52 33.94 -30.16
CA LYS A 15 -6.39 33.84 -28.70
C LYS A 15 -7.76 33.96 -28.03
N ALA A 16 -8.52 35.00 -28.35
CA ALA A 16 -9.85 35.21 -27.78
C ALA A 16 -10.80 34.04 -28.08
N HIS A 17 -10.76 33.53 -29.32
CA HIS A 17 -11.53 32.37 -29.73
C HIS A 17 -11.18 31.13 -28.89
N LEU A 18 -9.90 30.77 -28.76
CA LEU A 18 -9.46 29.60 -28.00
C LEU A 18 -9.80 29.73 -26.51
N CYS A 19 -9.60 30.92 -25.91
CA CYS A 19 -10.00 31.16 -24.52
C CYS A 19 -11.49 30.93 -24.30
N GLN A 20 -12.34 31.38 -25.23
CA GLN A 20 -13.79 31.17 -25.15
C GLN A 20 -14.17 29.71 -25.40
N GLN A 21 -13.50 29.08 -26.37
CA GLN A 21 -13.77 27.71 -26.79
C GLN A 21 -13.43 26.70 -25.70
N LEU A 22 -12.30 26.86 -25.00
CA LEU A 22 -11.88 25.98 -23.91
C LEU A 22 -12.79 26.11 -22.67
N GLN A 23 -13.51 27.21 -22.51
CA GLN A 23 -14.52 27.38 -21.45
C GLN A 23 -15.88 26.78 -21.83
N ASN A 24 -16.07 26.37 -23.09
CA ASN A 24 -17.34 25.82 -23.57
C ASN A 24 -17.38 24.29 -23.38
N GLN A 25 -18.44 23.80 -22.74
CA GLN A 25 -18.65 22.36 -22.54
C GLN A 25 -18.92 21.62 -23.86
N ASP A 26 -19.66 22.21 -24.79
CA ASP A 26 -19.98 21.58 -26.09
C ASP A 26 -18.71 21.29 -26.90
N HIS A 27 -17.69 22.15 -26.74
CA HIS A 27 -16.40 21.94 -27.37
C HIS A 27 -15.69 20.70 -26.83
N TRP A 28 -15.63 20.53 -25.50
CA TRP A 28 -15.05 19.35 -24.88
C TRP A 28 -15.84 18.09 -25.20
N GLN A 29 -17.17 18.18 -25.22
CA GLN A 29 -18.05 17.09 -25.64
C GLN A 29 -17.67 16.59 -27.05
N ALA A 30 -17.52 17.53 -28.00
CA ALA A 30 -17.18 17.23 -29.38
C ALA A 30 -15.75 16.66 -29.51
N ILE A 31 -14.76 17.26 -28.85
CA ILE A 31 -13.37 16.77 -28.85
C ILE A 31 -13.29 15.35 -28.30
N MET A 32 -13.92 15.08 -27.16
CA MET A 32 -13.83 13.75 -26.53
C MET A 32 -14.51 12.69 -27.40
N ALA A 33 -15.66 13.00 -28.01
CA ALA A 33 -16.33 12.10 -28.94
C ALA A 33 -15.47 11.84 -30.19
N GLN A 34 -14.81 12.86 -30.73
CA GLN A 34 -13.91 12.71 -31.87
C GLN A 34 -12.65 11.92 -31.51
N ALA A 35 -12.07 12.17 -30.33
CA ALA A 35 -10.91 11.43 -29.84
C ALA A 35 -11.24 9.94 -29.67
N SER A 36 -12.39 9.60 -29.09
CA SER A 36 -12.84 8.21 -29.00
C SER A 36 -13.07 7.58 -30.37
N ALA A 37 -13.73 8.28 -31.29
CA ALA A 37 -13.95 7.77 -32.65
C ALA A 37 -12.65 7.53 -33.42
N CYS A 38 -11.62 8.36 -33.21
CA CYS A 38 -10.34 8.25 -33.91
C CYS A 38 -9.37 7.25 -33.25
N LEU A 39 -9.38 7.15 -31.92
CA LEU A 39 -8.35 6.44 -31.15
C LEU A 39 -8.89 5.20 -30.42
N GLY A 40 -10.21 5.09 -30.24
CA GLY A 40 -10.86 4.12 -29.37
C GLY A 40 -10.57 2.67 -29.70
N ASP A 41 -10.47 2.33 -31.00
CA ASP A 41 -10.18 0.98 -31.49
C ASP A 41 -8.69 0.72 -31.73
N THR A 42 -7.83 1.72 -31.55
CA THR A 42 -6.40 1.57 -31.79
C THR A 42 -5.73 1.02 -30.51
N PRO A 43 -4.97 -0.10 -30.60
CA PRO A 43 -4.18 -0.58 -29.48
C PRO A 43 -3.21 0.50 -28.97
N LEU A 44 -3.09 0.64 -27.66
CA LEU A 44 -2.28 1.71 -27.04
C LEU A 44 -0.81 1.66 -27.50
N GLY A 45 -0.25 0.47 -27.75
CA GLY A 45 1.11 0.30 -28.26
C GLY A 45 1.33 0.80 -29.69
N LYS A 46 0.27 1.12 -30.43
CA LYS A 46 0.38 1.81 -31.74
C LYS A 46 0.33 3.33 -31.61
N LEU A 47 -0.16 3.84 -30.48
CA LEU A 47 -0.27 5.27 -30.20
C LEU A 47 0.95 5.82 -29.45
N VAL A 48 1.66 4.95 -28.73
CA VAL A 48 2.81 5.31 -27.89
C VAL A 48 3.96 4.35 -28.18
N ASP A 49 5.18 4.87 -28.20
CA ASP A 49 6.39 4.05 -28.21
C ASP A 49 6.63 3.44 -26.82
N SER A 50 6.38 2.14 -26.68
CA SER A 50 6.46 1.41 -25.42
C SER A 50 7.86 1.43 -24.80
N ASP A 51 8.91 1.46 -25.62
CA ASP A 51 10.29 1.54 -25.14
C ASP A 51 10.58 2.91 -24.51
N SER A 52 10.19 4.00 -25.19
CA SER A 52 10.29 5.36 -24.62
C SER A 52 9.47 5.50 -23.35
N LEU A 53 8.26 4.93 -23.30
CA LEU A 53 7.41 4.97 -22.10
C LEU A 53 8.08 4.24 -20.93
N CYS A 54 8.61 3.03 -21.16
CA CYS A 54 9.34 2.29 -20.14
C CYS A 54 10.54 3.09 -19.62
N GLN A 55 11.33 3.70 -20.52
CA GLN A 55 12.49 4.51 -20.13
C GLN A 55 12.08 5.71 -19.27
N VAL A 56 11.04 6.46 -19.66
CA VAL A 56 10.57 7.62 -18.88
C VAL A 56 10.09 7.19 -17.49
N VAL A 57 9.31 6.11 -17.39
CA VAL A 57 8.82 5.62 -16.10
C VAL A 57 9.96 5.08 -15.24
N GLU A 58 10.91 4.35 -15.83
CA GLU A 58 12.11 3.86 -15.13
C GLU A 58 12.95 5.04 -14.59
N GLN A 59 13.22 6.07 -15.41
CA GLN A 59 13.95 7.26 -14.97
C GLN A 59 13.19 8.04 -13.90
N TRP A 60 11.88 8.19 -14.05
CA TRP A 60 11.06 8.87 -13.05
C TRP A 60 11.10 8.14 -11.70
N VAL A 61 11.02 6.81 -11.67
CA VAL A 61 11.17 6.03 -10.43
C VAL A 61 12.57 6.19 -9.81
N LEU A 62 13.60 6.40 -10.63
CA LEU A 62 14.97 6.58 -10.14
C LEU A 62 15.23 7.98 -9.56
N GLU A 63 14.66 9.01 -10.18
CA GLU A 63 14.97 10.41 -9.89
C GLU A 63 13.91 11.11 -9.03
N ALA A 64 12.67 10.64 -9.08
CA ALA A 64 11.58 11.25 -8.34
C ALA A 64 11.70 10.91 -6.86
N ASN A 65 12.40 11.75 -6.11
CA ASN A 65 12.18 11.91 -4.66
C ASN A 65 10.82 12.62 -4.40
N SER A 66 9.79 12.32 -5.20
CA SER A 66 8.52 13.06 -5.25
C SER A 66 7.75 12.94 -3.95
N ALA A 67 7.89 11.81 -3.25
CA ALA A 67 7.28 11.60 -1.95
C ALA A 67 7.85 12.57 -0.89
N GLN A 68 9.16 12.85 -0.91
CA GLN A 68 9.78 13.82 0.00
C GLN A 68 9.26 15.24 -0.22
N GLY A 69 9.20 15.67 -1.49
CA GLY A 69 8.71 17.02 -1.85
C GLY A 69 7.23 17.26 -1.55
N LEU A 70 6.46 16.19 -1.33
CA LEU A 70 5.04 16.23 -1.01
C LEU A 70 4.73 15.77 0.43
N GLN A 71 5.74 15.54 1.28
CA GLN A 71 5.54 15.04 2.65
C GLN A 71 4.50 15.84 3.42
N ASP A 72 4.62 17.17 3.42
CA ASP A 72 3.68 18.06 4.11
C ASP A 72 2.24 17.88 3.59
N VAL A 73 2.07 17.72 2.28
CA VAL A 73 0.76 17.50 1.66
C VAL A 73 0.21 16.12 2.02
N ILE A 74 1.05 15.08 2.01
CA ILE A 74 0.67 13.71 2.40
C ILE A 74 0.24 13.68 3.87
N VAL A 75 1.01 14.32 4.76
CA VAL A 75 0.68 14.43 6.19
C VAL A 75 -0.65 15.15 6.36
N GLN A 76 -0.80 16.36 5.80
CA GLN A 76 -2.03 17.15 5.92
C GLN A 76 -3.25 16.42 5.37
N THR A 77 -3.12 15.77 4.22
CA THR A 77 -4.21 15.00 3.60
C THR A 77 -4.57 13.79 4.46
N THR A 78 -3.57 13.04 4.95
CA THR A 78 -3.79 11.88 5.81
C THR A 78 -4.45 12.28 7.12
N GLU A 79 -4.00 13.36 7.77
CA GLU A 79 -4.62 13.90 8.98
C GLU A 79 -6.07 14.36 8.73
N ALA A 80 -6.34 15.01 7.60
CA ALA A 80 -7.69 15.42 7.24
C ALA A 80 -8.62 14.22 7.01
N VAL A 81 -8.15 13.18 6.32
CA VAL A 81 -8.89 11.93 6.10
C VAL A 81 -9.13 11.21 7.41
N LEU A 82 -8.11 11.07 8.26
CA LEU A 82 -8.25 10.43 9.57
C LEU A 82 -9.25 11.16 10.45
N LYS A 83 -9.20 12.49 10.49
CA LYS A 83 -10.18 13.31 11.23
C LYS A 83 -11.61 13.14 10.72
N ALA A 84 -11.79 12.99 9.42
CA ALA A 84 -13.10 12.68 8.85
C ALA A 84 -13.56 11.27 9.25
N ALA A 85 -12.67 10.28 9.14
CA ALA A 85 -12.93 8.88 9.46
C ALA A 85 -13.15 8.61 10.96
N GLU A 86 -12.58 9.43 11.86
CA GLU A 86 -12.83 9.37 13.30
C GLU A 86 -14.30 9.58 13.68
N ASN A 87 -15.06 10.26 12.82
CA ASN A 87 -16.47 10.58 13.05
C ASN A 87 -17.40 9.74 12.15
N ASP A 88 -16.86 8.78 11.41
CA ASP A 88 -17.61 7.95 10.49
C ASP A 88 -18.19 6.71 11.21
N ASP A 89 -19.42 6.36 10.86
CA ASP A 89 -20.16 5.26 11.47
C ASP A 89 -19.98 3.92 10.75
N ALA A 90 -19.24 3.89 9.64
CA ALA A 90 -19.00 2.70 8.85
C ALA A 90 -18.33 1.60 9.68
N THR A 91 -18.76 0.37 9.43
CA THR A 91 -18.25 -0.83 10.05
C THR A 91 -17.22 -1.51 9.17
N VAL A 92 -16.33 -2.32 9.76
CA VAL A 92 -15.38 -3.12 8.97
C VAL A 92 -16.10 -4.04 7.98
N GLY A 93 -17.29 -4.54 8.30
CA GLY A 93 -18.09 -5.39 7.40
C GLY A 93 -18.65 -4.65 6.18
N GLU A 94 -18.83 -3.33 6.25
CA GLU A 94 -19.20 -2.50 5.09
C GLU A 94 -17.99 -2.23 4.19
N LEU A 95 -16.78 -2.12 4.78
CA LEU A 95 -15.52 -1.97 4.03
C LEU A 95 -15.06 -3.28 3.39
N LEU A 96 -15.12 -4.37 4.14
CA LEU A 96 -14.77 -5.73 3.72
C LEU A 96 -16.01 -6.61 3.87
N SER A 97 -16.76 -6.76 2.77
CA SER A 97 -17.94 -7.62 2.76
C SER A 97 -17.57 -9.08 3.05
N GLU A 98 -18.54 -9.85 3.55
CA GLU A 98 -18.36 -11.27 3.84
C GLU A 98 -17.98 -12.05 2.58
N ALA A 99 -18.56 -11.71 1.43
CA ALA A 99 -18.23 -12.33 0.15
C ALA A 99 -16.75 -12.10 -0.25
N HIS A 100 -16.25 -10.88 -0.07
CA HIS A 100 -14.84 -10.59 -0.33
C HIS A 100 -13.91 -11.28 0.67
N PHE A 101 -14.29 -11.30 1.96
CA PHE A 101 -13.56 -12.04 2.99
C PHE A 101 -13.46 -13.53 2.64
N GLU A 102 -14.57 -14.17 2.27
CA GLU A 102 -14.61 -15.58 1.89
C GLU A 102 -13.75 -15.87 0.65
N ALA A 103 -13.78 -14.99 -0.36
CA ALA A 103 -12.94 -15.15 -1.55
C ALA A 103 -11.44 -15.08 -1.22
N VAL A 104 -11.03 -14.15 -0.34
CA VAL A 104 -9.64 -14.06 0.14
C VAL A 104 -9.27 -15.28 0.99
N LEU A 105 -10.17 -15.70 1.88
CA LEU A 105 -9.97 -16.86 2.73
C LEU A 105 -9.75 -18.13 1.88
N GLU A 106 -10.58 -18.38 0.87
CA GLU A 106 -10.44 -19.53 -0.02
C GLU A 106 -9.06 -19.57 -0.70
N LYS A 107 -8.59 -18.44 -1.23
CA LYS A 107 -7.26 -18.36 -1.84
C LYS A 107 -6.14 -18.57 -0.82
N SER A 108 -6.28 -18.02 0.38
CA SER A 108 -5.28 -18.17 1.44
C SER A 108 -5.14 -19.64 1.90
N LEU A 109 -6.25 -20.40 1.93
CA LEU A 109 -6.26 -21.81 2.33
C LEU A 109 -5.50 -22.73 1.34
N GLN A 110 -5.29 -22.27 0.10
CA GLN A 110 -4.49 -22.99 -0.90
C GLN A 110 -2.98 -22.90 -0.63
N LEU A 111 -2.53 -21.97 0.23
CA LEU A 111 -1.12 -21.70 0.53
C LEU A 111 -0.56 -22.60 1.66
N LYS A 112 -0.89 -23.90 1.64
CA LYS A 112 -0.50 -24.85 2.70
C LYS A 112 1.01 -24.92 2.95
N SER A 113 1.80 -24.96 1.88
CA SER A 113 3.27 -25.04 2.00
C SER A 113 3.88 -23.77 2.60
N LEU A 114 3.30 -22.60 2.31
CA LEU A 114 3.73 -21.33 2.88
C LEU A 114 3.39 -21.28 4.39
N ARG A 115 2.20 -21.75 4.77
CA ARG A 115 1.80 -21.89 6.18
C ARG A 115 2.76 -22.77 6.97
N GLU A 116 3.07 -23.96 6.47
CA GLU A 116 3.98 -24.89 7.14
C GLU A 116 5.38 -24.27 7.32
N LYS A 117 5.89 -23.57 6.30
CA LYS A 117 7.16 -22.84 6.37
C LYS A 117 7.12 -21.69 7.38
N ALA A 118 6.03 -20.95 7.47
CA ALA A 118 5.86 -19.87 8.43
C ALA A 118 5.80 -20.39 9.87
N ILE A 119 5.05 -21.47 10.13
CA ILE A 119 5.00 -22.14 11.44
C ILE A 119 6.39 -22.63 11.83
N HIS A 120 7.10 -23.28 10.91
CA HIS A 120 8.47 -23.74 11.12
C HIS A 120 9.42 -22.59 11.46
N ALA A 121 9.39 -21.50 10.69
CA ALA A 121 10.25 -20.33 10.91
C ALA A 121 9.95 -19.64 12.25
N GLY A 122 8.66 -19.50 12.61
CA GLY A 122 8.25 -18.89 13.87
C GLY A 122 8.66 -19.71 15.10
N LEU A 123 8.43 -21.02 15.08
CA LEU A 123 8.75 -21.89 16.22
C LEU A 123 10.25 -22.14 16.39
N ASN A 124 11.03 -22.07 15.31
CA ASN A 124 12.48 -22.14 15.38
C ASN A 124 13.13 -20.77 15.60
N HIS A 125 12.35 -19.71 15.81
CA HIS A 125 12.88 -18.40 16.16
C HIS A 125 13.49 -18.42 17.58
N PRO A 126 14.72 -17.92 17.79
CA PRO A 126 15.40 -17.96 19.09
C PRO A 126 14.58 -17.40 20.26
N LEU A 127 13.87 -16.28 20.04
CA LEU A 127 13.01 -15.67 21.07
C LEU A 127 11.86 -16.58 21.52
N VAL A 128 11.30 -17.40 20.62
CA VAL A 128 10.22 -18.33 20.99
C VAL A 128 10.78 -19.46 21.85
N SER A 129 11.98 -19.94 21.52
CA SER A 129 12.69 -20.91 22.35
C SER A 129 12.98 -20.40 23.75
N GLU A 130 13.44 -19.16 23.87
CA GLU A 130 13.67 -18.52 25.17
C GLU A 130 12.37 -18.35 25.95
N MET A 131 11.32 -17.83 25.31
CA MET A 131 10.00 -17.64 25.93
C MET A 131 9.42 -18.96 26.46
N VAL A 132 9.39 -20.01 25.64
CA VAL A 132 8.85 -21.32 26.05
C VAL A 132 9.72 -21.93 27.14
N SER A 133 11.05 -21.79 27.07
CA SER A 133 11.95 -22.26 28.13
C SER A 133 11.70 -21.54 29.45
N GLU A 134 11.49 -20.22 29.45
CA GLU A 134 11.19 -19.44 30.65
C GLU A 134 9.78 -19.72 31.20
N MET A 135 8.78 -19.93 30.34
CA MET A 135 7.44 -20.36 30.75
C MET A 135 7.48 -21.75 31.42
N LEU A 136 8.21 -22.71 30.84
CA LEU A 136 8.38 -24.05 31.42
C LEU A 136 9.17 -23.99 32.72
N TYR A 137 10.25 -23.21 32.78
CA TYR A 137 11.03 -23.00 33.99
C TYR A 137 10.17 -22.41 35.11
N THR A 138 9.42 -21.35 34.81
CA THR A 138 8.52 -20.68 35.76
C THR A 138 7.41 -21.62 36.22
N GLY A 139 6.81 -22.39 35.31
CA GLY A 139 5.80 -23.39 35.64
C GLY A 139 6.33 -24.50 36.54
N ILE A 140 7.51 -25.06 36.23
CA ILE A 140 8.17 -26.09 37.06
C ILE A 140 8.55 -25.51 38.42
N LYS A 141 9.12 -24.30 38.45
CA LYS A 141 9.50 -23.60 39.68
C LYS A 141 8.30 -23.37 40.58
N ASN A 142 7.20 -22.85 40.04
CA ASN A 142 5.98 -22.61 40.81
C ASN A 142 5.39 -23.92 41.32
N PHE A 143 5.34 -24.97 40.51
CA PHE A 143 4.91 -26.30 40.95
C PHE A 143 5.76 -26.84 42.11
N LEU A 144 7.09 -26.75 42.02
CA LEU A 144 8.02 -27.24 43.05
C LEU A 144 7.95 -26.43 44.35
N LEU A 145 7.71 -25.12 44.26
CA LEU A 145 7.69 -24.19 45.39
C LEU A 145 6.32 -24.11 46.08
N GLU A 146 5.22 -24.07 45.32
CA GLU A 146 3.88 -23.88 45.87
C GLU A 146 3.25 -25.17 46.37
N GLU A 147 3.50 -26.32 45.72
CA GLU A 147 2.86 -27.59 46.13
C GLU A 147 3.61 -28.36 47.23
N ASN A 148 4.70 -27.81 47.79
CA ASN A 148 5.62 -28.57 48.66
C ASN A 148 6.02 -29.92 48.02
N ALA A 149 6.06 -30.01 46.67
CA ALA A 149 6.34 -31.25 45.97
C ALA A 149 7.74 -31.80 46.30
N LEU A 150 8.68 -30.90 46.61
CA LEU A 150 9.99 -31.24 47.16
C LEU A 150 9.92 -32.02 48.49
N ALA A 151 8.88 -31.81 49.30
CA ALA A 151 8.66 -32.58 50.54
C ALA A 151 8.07 -33.98 50.30
N LYS A 152 7.57 -34.27 49.08
CA LYS A 152 6.99 -35.56 48.67
C LYS A 152 7.95 -36.44 47.85
N LEU A 153 9.16 -35.96 47.54
CA LEU A 153 10.16 -36.75 46.83
C LEU A 153 10.78 -37.84 47.73
N PRO A 154 10.90 -39.09 47.25
CA PRO A 154 11.52 -40.16 48.03
C PRO A 154 13.02 -39.89 48.21
N GLY A 155 13.47 -39.79 49.47
CA GLY A 155 14.89 -39.61 49.85
C GLY A 155 15.26 -38.26 50.48
N VAL A 156 14.38 -37.24 50.46
CA VAL A 156 14.66 -35.91 51.06
C VAL A 156 14.12 -35.74 52.49
N SER A 157 13.32 -36.70 52.98
CA SER A 157 12.83 -36.72 54.37
C SER A 157 13.95 -36.83 55.42
N SER A 158 15.11 -37.41 55.06
CA SER A 158 16.24 -37.57 55.99
C SER A 158 17.12 -36.31 56.10
N VAL A 159 16.98 -35.35 55.18
CA VAL A 159 17.77 -34.10 55.17
C VAL A 159 17.05 -32.98 55.92
N MET A 160 15.72 -33.08 56.07
CA MET A 160 14.89 -32.09 56.76
C MET A 160 15.12 -32.07 58.29
N LYS A 161 15.65 -33.14 58.88
CA LYS A 161 15.99 -33.21 60.33
C LYS A 161 17.34 -32.59 60.68
N MET A 162 18.18 -32.26 59.71
CA MET A 162 19.50 -31.67 59.96
C MET A 162 19.45 -30.18 59.60
N GLY A 163 19.00 -29.37 60.57
CA GLY A 163 18.69 -27.96 60.43
C GLY A 163 19.83 -27.06 59.94
N ARG A 164 20.07 -27.02 58.62
CA ARG A 164 20.83 -25.94 57.97
C ARG A 164 20.03 -25.35 56.82
N LYS A 165 19.36 -24.22 57.11
CA LYS A 165 18.73 -23.31 56.13
C LYS A 165 19.66 -22.96 54.93
N SER A 166 20.98 -23.06 55.10
CA SER A 166 22.00 -22.83 54.06
C SER A 166 22.13 -23.95 53.02
N VAL A 167 21.88 -25.21 53.38
CA VAL A 167 22.07 -26.35 52.46
C VAL A 167 20.88 -26.48 51.50
N VAL A 168 19.67 -26.19 51.98
CA VAL A 168 18.45 -26.15 51.16
C VAL A 168 18.52 -25.03 50.12
N GLY A 169 19.00 -23.83 50.49
CA GLY A 169 19.17 -22.72 49.54
C GLY A 169 20.22 -22.98 48.45
N LYS A 170 21.34 -23.62 48.79
CA LYS A 170 22.38 -23.99 47.81
C LYS A 170 21.96 -25.19 46.92
N ALA A 171 21.25 -26.16 47.48
CA ALA A 171 20.69 -27.27 46.71
C ALA A 171 19.59 -26.80 45.74
N MET A 172 18.76 -25.83 46.14
CA MET A 172 17.78 -25.16 45.29
C MET A 172 18.44 -24.40 44.13
N GLY A 173 19.50 -23.62 44.39
CA GLY A 173 20.23 -22.92 43.33
C GLY A 173 20.89 -23.85 42.30
N GLY A 174 21.46 -24.98 42.75
CA GLY A 174 21.99 -26.01 41.83
C GLY A 174 20.91 -26.76 41.04
N MET A 175 19.72 -26.89 41.61
CA MET A 175 18.55 -27.48 40.95
C MET A 175 17.95 -26.52 39.92
N GLU A 176 17.85 -25.23 40.22
CA GLU A 176 17.43 -24.20 39.27
C GLU A 176 18.32 -24.18 38.02
N GLU A 177 19.64 -24.21 38.20
CA GLU A 177 20.60 -24.24 37.09
C GLU A 177 20.51 -25.55 36.28
N SER A 178 20.26 -26.67 36.96
CA SER A 178 20.09 -27.97 36.29
C SER A 178 18.80 -28.04 35.47
N ILE A 179 17.68 -27.49 35.99
CA ILE A 179 16.41 -27.40 35.25
C ILE A 179 16.57 -26.46 34.05
N ARG A 180 17.21 -25.29 34.24
CA ARG A 180 17.49 -24.34 33.16
C ARG A 180 18.35 -25.00 32.07
N GLY A 181 19.44 -25.68 32.43
CA GLY A 181 20.30 -26.39 31.49
C GLY A 181 19.59 -27.54 30.77
N TYR A 182 18.72 -28.29 31.47
CA TYR A 182 17.90 -29.34 30.85
C TYR A 182 16.88 -28.76 29.86
N LEU A 183 16.16 -27.70 30.24
CA LEU A 183 15.20 -27.04 29.37
C LEU A 183 15.90 -26.48 28.14
N GLN A 184 16.99 -25.73 28.29
CA GLN A 184 17.77 -25.20 27.15
C GLN A 184 18.26 -26.29 26.20
N LYS A 185 18.65 -27.47 26.72
CA LYS A 185 19.13 -28.58 25.89
C LYS A 185 17.99 -29.31 25.15
N ASN A 186 16.80 -29.39 25.73
CA ASN A 186 15.68 -30.17 25.20
C ASN A 186 14.55 -29.32 24.58
N ILE A 187 14.60 -27.99 24.72
CA ILE A 187 13.57 -27.07 24.20
C ILE A 187 13.34 -27.23 22.71
N ARG A 188 14.40 -27.55 21.95
CA ARG A 188 14.30 -27.80 20.50
C ARG A 188 13.41 -28.99 20.17
N GLU A 189 13.45 -30.06 20.97
CA GLU A 189 12.58 -31.22 20.78
C GLU A 189 11.13 -30.90 21.16
N THR A 190 10.94 -30.12 22.23
CA THR A 190 9.61 -29.62 22.63
C THR A 190 8.99 -28.72 21.56
N LEU A 191 9.77 -27.78 20.99
CA LEU A 191 9.33 -26.91 19.91
C LEU A 191 9.02 -27.69 18.63
N LYS A 192 9.84 -28.68 18.28
CA LYS A 192 9.58 -29.57 17.15
C LYS A 192 8.29 -30.38 17.34
N THR A 193 8.02 -30.83 18.56
CA THR A 193 6.76 -31.51 18.91
C THR A 193 5.57 -30.54 18.83
N GLY A 194 5.76 -29.31 19.32
CA GLY A 194 4.79 -28.22 19.20
C GLY A 194 4.50 -27.85 17.74
N GLU A 195 5.51 -27.86 16.87
CA GLU A 195 5.40 -27.64 15.43
C GLU A 195 4.57 -28.74 14.76
N GLN A 196 4.85 -30.00 15.06
CA GLN A 196 4.06 -31.12 14.54
C GLN A 196 2.62 -31.08 15.04
N TRP A 197 2.40 -30.68 16.29
CA TRP A 197 1.06 -30.50 16.83
C TRP A 197 0.32 -29.34 16.15
N LEU A 198 0.96 -28.18 16.01
CA LEU A 198 0.40 -27.01 15.32
C LEU A 198 0.06 -27.33 13.87
N ASN A 199 0.94 -28.00 13.13
CA ASN A 199 0.67 -28.41 11.75
C ASN A 199 -0.47 -29.43 11.65
N LYS A 200 -0.68 -30.27 12.67
CA LYS A 200 -1.81 -31.22 12.73
C LYS A 200 -3.13 -30.54 13.11
N GLN A 201 -3.09 -29.52 13.97
CA GLN A 201 -4.28 -28.84 14.48
C GLN A 201 -4.74 -27.68 13.58
N LEU A 202 -3.80 -26.97 12.94
CA LEU A 202 -4.08 -25.93 11.96
C LEU A 202 -4.37 -26.55 10.59
N THR A 203 -5.40 -27.40 10.54
CA THR A 203 -5.97 -27.88 9.28
C THR A 203 -6.66 -26.73 8.54
N ASN A 204 -6.97 -26.92 7.26
CA ASN A 204 -7.66 -25.91 6.48
C ASN A 204 -9.03 -25.58 7.10
N GLU A 205 -9.75 -26.59 7.55
CA GLU A 205 -11.06 -26.46 8.21
C GLU A 205 -10.94 -25.68 9.51
N ARG A 206 -9.87 -25.90 10.29
CA ARG A 206 -9.68 -25.19 11.56
C ARG A 206 -9.32 -23.72 11.34
N ILE A 207 -8.48 -23.44 10.35
CA ILE A 207 -8.12 -22.06 9.98
C ILE A 207 -9.34 -21.33 9.45
N GLU A 208 -10.14 -22.00 8.62
CA GLU A 208 -11.38 -21.45 8.10
C GLU A 208 -12.33 -21.06 9.24
N GLN A 209 -12.55 -21.97 10.21
CA GLN A 209 -13.36 -21.68 11.39
C GLN A 209 -12.83 -20.47 12.17
N LEU A 210 -11.53 -20.46 12.47
CA LEU A 210 -10.90 -19.37 13.23
C LEU A 210 -10.98 -18.03 12.49
N ALA A 211 -10.77 -18.04 11.18
CA ALA A 211 -10.85 -16.86 10.34
C ALA A 211 -12.27 -16.32 10.27
N ARG A 212 -13.27 -17.18 10.04
CA ARG A 212 -14.70 -16.80 10.03
C ARG A 212 -15.15 -16.28 11.40
N ASP A 213 -14.72 -16.92 12.48
CA ASP A 213 -14.99 -16.45 13.85
C ASP A 213 -14.35 -15.09 14.11
N GLY A 214 -13.11 -14.89 13.63
CA GLY A 214 -12.41 -13.61 13.68
C GLY A 214 -13.15 -12.53 12.90
N TYR A 215 -13.56 -12.82 11.66
CA TYR A 215 -14.33 -11.91 10.83
C TYR A 215 -15.64 -11.51 11.49
N ARG A 216 -16.43 -12.47 12.03
CA ARG A 216 -17.69 -12.16 12.74
C ARG A 216 -17.50 -11.23 13.94
N ARG A 217 -16.34 -11.29 14.61
CA ARG A 217 -16.02 -10.40 15.73
C ARG A 217 -15.58 -9.01 15.28
N VAL A 218 -14.86 -8.93 14.16
CA VAL A 218 -14.28 -7.68 13.65
C VAL A 218 -15.25 -6.92 12.75
N ALA A 219 -16.08 -7.59 11.97
CA ALA A 219 -17.05 -6.99 11.05
C ALA A 219 -17.95 -5.91 11.68
N PRO A 220 -18.51 -6.07 12.90
CA PRO A 220 -19.34 -5.03 13.52
C PRO A 220 -18.52 -3.89 14.15
N LEU A 221 -17.18 -3.99 14.19
CA LEU A 221 -16.34 -2.93 14.75
C LEU A 221 -16.31 -1.73 13.81
N LYS A 222 -16.26 -0.54 14.42
CA LYS A 222 -16.09 0.72 13.71
C LYS A 222 -14.61 1.11 13.72
N PRO A 223 -13.95 1.31 12.56
CA PRO A 223 -12.58 1.79 12.51
C PRO A 223 -12.37 3.09 13.32
N ALA A 224 -13.36 3.99 13.30
CA ALA A 224 -13.38 5.25 14.06
C ALA A 224 -12.97 5.10 15.55
N ASN A 225 -13.44 4.03 16.21
CA ASN A 225 -13.14 3.75 17.62
C ASN A 225 -11.65 3.51 17.90
N TYR A 226 -10.88 3.12 16.88
CA TYR A 226 -9.45 2.85 16.97
C TYR A 226 -8.61 4.01 16.41
N LEU A 227 -9.12 4.70 15.38
CA LEU A 227 -8.45 5.88 14.82
C LEU A 227 -8.26 6.98 15.87
N SER A 228 -9.26 7.20 16.73
CA SER A 228 -9.18 8.15 17.85
C SER A 228 -8.12 7.83 18.92
N GLN A 229 -7.51 6.63 18.87
CA GLN A 229 -6.44 6.22 19.79
C GLN A 229 -5.04 6.44 19.20
N ILE A 230 -4.94 6.87 17.94
CA ILE A 230 -3.66 7.15 17.28
C ILE A 230 -3.02 8.37 17.96
N PRO A 231 -1.79 8.26 18.51
CA PRO A 231 -1.13 9.41 19.13
C PRO A 231 -0.87 10.54 18.12
N ASN A 232 -1.00 11.78 18.57
CA ASN A 232 -0.65 12.96 17.78
C ASN A 232 0.80 12.86 17.28
N GLY A 233 1.02 13.21 16.01
CA GLY A 233 2.34 13.15 15.36
C GLY A 233 2.70 11.79 14.76
N THR A 234 1.99 10.71 15.10
CA THR A 234 2.26 9.36 14.55
C THR A 234 2.18 9.34 13.02
N VAL A 235 1.21 10.05 12.44
CA VAL A 235 1.04 10.15 10.98
C VAL A 235 2.28 10.77 10.34
N LYS A 236 2.77 11.87 10.91
CA LYS A 236 3.96 12.56 10.43
C LYS A 236 5.18 11.64 10.50
N ASP A 237 5.43 11.03 11.66
CA ASP A 237 6.58 10.14 11.85
C ASP A 237 6.55 8.94 10.88
N LEU A 238 5.37 8.34 10.67
CA LEU A 238 5.19 7.23 9.73
C LEU A 238 5.39 7.66 8.27
N VAL A 239 4.88 8.84 7.88
CA VAL A 239 5.07 9.37 6.52
C VAL A 239 6.54 9.70 6.27
N GLU A 240 7.23 10.33 7.22
CA GLU A 240 8.66 10.63 7.12
C GLU A 240 9.49 9.36 6.96
N GLN A 241 9.29 8.36 7.83
CA GLN A 241 9.98 7.08 7.74
C GLN A 241 9.62 6.31 6.46
N GLY A 242 8.34 6.31 6.07
CA GLY A 242 7.86 5.66 4.86
C GLY A 242 8.51 6.24 3.60
N CYS A 243 8.64 7.56 3.52
CA CYS A 243 9.37 8.23 2.43
C CYS A 243 10.85 7.83 2.42
N GLN A 244 11.52 7.85 3.57
CA GLN A 244 12.94 7.48 3.68
C GLN A 244 13.19 6.03 3.25
N ILE A 245 12.37 5.09 3.74
CA ILE A 245 12.44 3.67 3.34
C ILE A 245 12.16 3.51 1.85
N GLY A 246 11.18 4.26 1.32
CA GLY A 246 10.87 4.29 -0.11
C GLY A 246 12.07 4.70 -0.95
N ASP A 247 12.73 5.80 -0.58
CA ASP A 247 13.90 6.32 -1.29
C ASP A 247 15.11 5.38 -1.21
N GLU A 248 15.38 4.81 -0.03
CA GLU A 248 16.42 3.80 0.14
C GLU A 248 16.12 2.55 -0.68
N SER A 249 14.86 2.10 -0.69
CA SER A 249 14.42 0.95 -1.47
C SER A 249 14.56 1.20 -2.97
N ALA A 250 14.21 2.41 -3.45
CA ALA A 250 14.38 2.81 -4.85
C ALA A 250 15.86 2.91 -5.26
N ARG A 251 16.78 3.08 -4.31
CA ARG A 251 18.23 3.07 -4.56
C ARG A 251 18.84 1.68 -4.62
N LEU A 252 18.18 0.65 -4.09
CA LEU A 252 18.67 -0.72 -4.13
C LEU A 252 18.58 -1.30 -5.54
N ASP A 253 19.71 -1.77 -6.08
CA ASP A 253 19.78 -2.37 -7.41
C ASP A 253 18.86 -3.59 -7.59
N TYR A 254 18.62 -4.34 -6.51
CA TYR A 254 17.66 -5.45 -6.52
C TYR A 254 16.22 -4.97 -6.80
N THR A 255 15.74 -3.99 -6.03
CA THR A 255 14.40 -3.42 -6.16
C THR A 255 14.22 -2.76 -7.52
N ARG A 256 15.23 -2.02 -7.99
CA ARG A 256 15.24 -1.40 -9.34
C ARG A 256 15.03 -2.41 -10.44
N ARG A 257 15.74 -3.54 -10.41
CA ARG A 257 15.58 -4.60 -11.42
C ARG A 257 14.17 -5.18 -11.40
N LEU A 258 13.61 -5.43 -10.23
CA LEU A 258 12.24 -5.98 -10.12
C LEU A 258 11.18 -4.97 -10.58
N ILE A 259 11.32 -3.69 -10.22
CA ILE A 259 10.39 -2.65 -10.67
C ILE A 259 10.46 -2.49 -12.20
N SER A 260 11.65 -2.46 -12.80
CA SER A 260 11.82 -2.40 -14.26
C SER A 260 11.14 -3.57 -14.97
N VAL A 261 11.29 -4.79 -14.46
CA VAL A 261 10.56 -5.97 -15.00
C VAL A 261 9.05 -5.78 -14.91
N GLY A 262 8.54 -5.28 -13.78
CA GLY A 262 7.13 -5.00 -13.57
C GLY A 262 6.59 -3.92 -14.51
N ILE A 263 7.32 -2.81 -14.69
CA ILE A 263 6.97 -1.71 -15.60
C ILE A 263 6.86 -2.23 -17.02
N ARG A 264 7.87 -2.96 -17.51
CA ARG A 264 7.87 -3.52 -18.87
C ARG A 264 6.70 -4.47 -19.07
N ALA A 265 6.48 -5.41 -18.14
CA ALA A 265 5.36 -6.33 -18.21
C ALA A 265 4.00 -5.60 -18.22
N ALA A 266 3.85 -4.53 -17.43
CA ALA A 266 2.64 -3.72 -17.41
C ALA A 266 2.45 -2.94 -18.71
N VAL A 267 3.51 -2.31 -19.24
CA VAL A 267 3.47 -1.57 -20.51
C VAL A 267 3.14 -2.52 -21.66
N ASP A 268 3.77 -3.69 -21.74
CA ASP A 268 3.47 -4.70 -22.76
C ASP A 268 2.01 -5.15 -22.69
N ALA A 269 1.52 -5.48 -21.48
CA ALA A 269 0.14 -5.91 -21.28
C ALA A 269 -0.90 -4.81 -21.60
N LEU A 270 -0.58 -3.55 -21.35
CA LEU A 270 -1.42 -2.41 -21.70
C LEU A 270 -1.34 -2.07 -23.19
N SER A 271 -0.19 -2.28 -23.83
CA SER A 271 0.05 -1.97 -25.25
C SER A 271 -0.87 -2.77 -26.18
N GLU A 272 -1.23 -3.99 -25.77
CA GLU A 272 -2.17 -4.87 -26.48
C GLU A 272 -3.64 -4.45 -26.33
N LYS A 273 -3.96 -3.61 -25.34
CA LYS A 273 -5.34 -3.18 -25.06
C LYS A 273 -5.69 -1.91 -25.83
N THR A 274 -6.95 -1.77 -26.18
CA THR A 274 -7.51 -0.49 -26.65
C THR A 274 -7.95 0.37 -25.46
N LEU A 275 -8.16 1.67 -25.68
CA LEU A 275 -8.74 2.53 -24.64
C LEU A 275 -10.12 2.02 -24.21
N ALA A 276 -10.94 1.57 -25.16
CA ALA A 276 -12.25 0.99 -24.88
C ALA A 276 -12.17 -0.24 -23.96
N ASP A 277 -11.21 -1.15 -24.20
CA ASP A 277 -11.02 -2.34 -23.36
C ASP A 277 -10.60 -1.98 -21.92
N VAL A 278 -9.72 -0.98 -21.77
CA VAL A 278 -9.28 -0.51 -20.45
C VAL A 278 -10.46 0.06 -19.67
N LEU A 279 -11.26 0.93 -20.31
CA LEU A 279 -12.43 1.52 -19.69
C LEU A 279 -13.51 0.48 -19.33
N ALA A 280 -13.78 -0.45 -20.25
CA ALA A 280 -14.71 -1.55 -20.01
C ALA A 280 -14.24 -2.45 -18.86
N GLY A 281 -12.93 -2.73 -18.77
CA GLY A 281 -12.34 -3.48 -17.67
C GLY A 281 -12.50 -2.80 -16.31
N MET A 282 -12.52 -1.46 -16.27
CA MET A 282 -12.81 -0.67 -15.07
C MET A 282 -14.31 -0.51 -14.80
N GLN A 283 -15.18 -1.08 -15.64
CA GLN A 283 -16.64 -0.90 -15.61
C GLN A 283 -17.08 0.57 -15.76
N ILE A 284 -16.29 1.36 -16.49
CA ILE A 284 -16.56 2.77 -16.75
C ILE A 284 -16.96 2.91 -18.23
N SER A 285 -18.14 3.46 -18.49
CA SER A 285 -18.53 3.81 -19.86
C SER A 285 -17.91 5.14 -20.28
N GLU A 286 -17.67 5.29 -21.57
CA GLU A 286 -17.19 6.55 -22.14
C GLU A 286 -18.15 7.72 -21.87
N GLU A 287 -19.46 7.44 -21.90
CA GLU A 287 -20.49 8.41 -21.55
C GLU A 287 -20.32 8.95 -20.13
N LYS A 288 -20.05 8.07 -19.17
CA LYS A 288 -19.83 8.44 -17.77
C LYS A 288 -18.56 9.28 -17.62
N ILE A 289 -17.51 8.98 -18.38
CA ILE A 289 -16.30 9.81 -18.40
C ILE A 289 -16.59 11.22 -18.87
N ARG A 290 -17.32 11.36 -19.98
CA ARG A 290 -17.67 12.69 -20.50
C ARG A 290 -18.52 13.47 -19.49
N GLU A 291 -19.48 12.82 -18.83
CA GLU A 291 -20.37 13.44 -17.86
C GLU A 291 -19.62 14.20 -16.75
N PHE A 292 -18.56 13.61 -16.16
CA PHE A 292 -17.80 14.29 -15.12
C PHE A 292 -16.61 15.11 -15.65
N THR A 293 -16.03 14.75 -16.80
CA THR A 293 -14.81 15.41 -17.32
C THR A 293 -15.13 16.69 -18.08
N VAL A 294 -16.19 16.72 -18.89
CA VAL A 294 -16.55 17.90 -19.71
C VAL A 294 -16.81 19.15 -18.86
N PRO A 295 -17.65 19.10 -17.80
CA PRO A 295 -17.86 20.26 -16.94
C PRO A 295 -16.59 20.66 -16.18
N ALA A 296 -15.79 19.68 -15.74
CA ALA A 296 -14.56 19.93 -15.00
C ALA A 296 -13.50 20.63 -15.87
N LEU A 297 -13.30 20.22 -17.12
CA LEU A 297 -12.37 20.85 -18.05
C LEU A 297 -12.80 22.28 -18.41
N ALA A 298 -14.08 22.48 -18.72
CA ALA A 298 -14.63 23.80 -18.99
C ALA A 298 -14.45 24.74 -17.79
N LYS A 299 -14.78 24.27 -16.58
CA LYS A 299 -14.61 25.06 -15.36
C LYS A 299 -13.13 25.32 -15.05
N GLY A 300 -12.26 24.33 -15.26
CA GLY A 300 -10.82 24.49 -15.13
C GLY A 300 -10.26 25.58 -16.04
N ALA A 301 -10.70 25.60 -17.32
CA ALA A 301 -10.33 26.67 -18.25
C ALA A 301 -10.83 28.04 -17.76
N SER A 302 -12.06 28.14 -17.26
CA SER A 302 -12.56 29.40 -16.68
C SER A 302 -11.73 29.87 -15.49
N VAL A 303 -11.33 28.97 -14.59
CA VAL A 303 -10.43 29.29 -13.47
C VAL A 303 -9.09 29.80 -13.99
N LEU A 304 -8.50 29.17 -15.00
CA LEU A 304 -7.23 29.62 -15.58
C LEU A 304 -7.34 31.00 -16.26
N VAL A 305 -8.50 31.33 -16.83
CA VAL A 305 -8.77 32.68 -17.34
C VAL A 305 -8.90 33.69 -16.19
N GLU A 306 -9.67 33.36 -15.15
CA GLU A 306 -9.85 34.21 -13.97
C GLU A 306 -8.52 34.51 -13.26
N GLN A 307 -7.59 33.54 -13.24
CA GLN A 307 -6.25 33.71 -12.68
C GLN A 307 -5.25 34.36 -13.66
N GLY A 308 -5.67 34.70 -14.89
CA GLY A 308 -4.81 35.34 -15.88
C GLY A 308 -3.70 34.44 -16.45
N VAL A 309 -3.84 33.11 -16.34
CA VAL A 309 -2.84 32.12 -16.75
C VAL A 309 -3.09 31.61 -18.17
N LEU A 310 -4.36 31.41 -18.56
CA LEU A 310 -4.69 30.76 -19.83
C LEU A 310 -4.28 31.61 -21.05
N GLU A 311 -4.50 32.91 -20.99
CA GLU A 311 -4.20 33.83 -22.10
C GLU A 311 -2.70 33.88 -22.45
N PRO A 312 -1.77 34.09 -21.49
CA PRO A 312 -0.35 34.01 -21.76
C PRO A 312 0.07 32.65 -22.34
N PHE A 313 -0.48 31.55 -21.82
CA PHE A 313 -0.16 30.21 -22.30
C PHE A 313 -0.55 29.98 -23.77
N ILE A 314 -1.77 30.39 -24.14
CA ILE A 314 -2.24 30.35 -25.53
C ILE A 314 -1.38 31.27 -26.40
N SER A 315 -1.04 32.47 -25.93
CA SER A 315 -0.19 33.40 -26.67
C SER A 315 1.16 32.77 -27.00
N TRP A 316 1.83 32.19 -26.01
CA TRP A 316 3.10 31.49 -26.20
C TRP A 316 3.01 30.37 -27.25
N SER A 317 1.91 29.62 -27.28
CA SER A 317 1.68 28.55 -28.26
C SER A 317 1.37 29.07 -29.67
N LEU A 318 0.66 30.20 -29.77
CA LEU A 318 0.28 30.80 -31.04
C LEU A 318 1.38 31.64 -31.69
N ASP A 319 2.24 32.26 -30.87
CA ASP A 319 3.30 33.16 -31.32
C ASP A 319 4.22 32.44 -32.32
N ASP A 320 4.62 31.20 -32.04
CA ASP A 320 5.46 30.41 -32.96
C ASP A 320 4.84 30.27 -34.36
N PHE A 321 3.53 30.01 -34.44
CA PHE A 321 2.84 29.92 -35.73
C PHE A 321 2.74 31.27 -36.46
N TYR A 322 2.32 32.33 -35.77
CA TYR A 322 2.14 33.65 -36.40
C TYR A 322 3.47 34.33 -36.76
N GLU A 323 4.56 33.97 -36.08
CA GLU A 323 5.91 34.42 -36.41
C GLU A 323 6.59 33.57 -37.48
N SER A 324 6.08 32.36 -37.73
CA SER A 324 6.64 31.44 -38.73
C SER A 324 6.73 32.07 -40.13
N GLU A 325 7.77 31.68 -40.86
CA GLU A 325 7.99 32.13 -42.23
C GLU A 325 6.84 31.71 -43.16
N ALA A 326 6.22 30.55 -42.89
CA ALA A 326 5.07 30.05 -43.63
C ALA A 326 3.85 30.98 -43.50
N CYS A 327 3.51 31.40 -42.28
CA CYS A 327 2.38 32.31 -42.04
C CYS A 327 2.65 33.69 -42.66
N ARG A 328 3.86 34.24 -42.46
CA ARG A 328 4.24 35.55 -43.02
C ARG A 328 4.23 35.55 -44.54
N LYS A 329 4.66 34.47 -45.21
CA LYS A 329 4.60 34.35 -46.68
C LYS A 329 3.17 34.40 -47.22
N ILE A 330 2.21 33.79 -46.51
CA ILE A 330 0.81 33.79 -46.95
C ILE A 330 0.17 35.17 -46.77
N ILE A 331 0.50 35.90 -45.69
CA ILE A 331 -0.13 37.19 -45.37
C ILE A 331 0.56 38.38 -46.07
N ASN A 332 1.81 38.22 -46.52
CA ASN A 332 2.53 39.22 -47.30
C ASN A 332 2.34 39.08 -48.82
N ASN A 333 1.71 38.00 -49.29
CA ASN A 333 1.27 37.81 -50.67
C ASN A 333 -0.10 38.45 -50.90
#